data_AF-F5XW30-F1
#
_entry.id   AF-F5XW30-F1
#
_cell.length_a   1.000
_cell.length_b   1.000
_cell.length_c   1.000
_cell.angle_alpha   90.00
_cell.angle_beta   90.00
_cell.angle_gamma   90.00
#
_symmetry.space_group_name_H-M   'P 1'
#
loop_
_entity.id
_entity.type
_entity.pdbx_description
1 polymer ?
#
loop_
_entity_poly.entity_id
_entity_poly.type
_entity_poly.pdbx_seq_one_letter_code
_entity_poly.pdbx_strand_id
1 'polypeptide(L)'
;MDRPTRDDAPLAGVKVVEFCSVAAGPFCSMLLADMGADVIKVEPHEGDALRQWPPLTEGYSENFASSNRNKRSIVLDERPDLVYCSISAFGQTGPRATEGGFNLTIQAASGLMSVTGEPGGAPVKCGVPVADFASGLYGALSIATLLARARTGGPGGHLDIPMFGCTLGIAALQVSEFFGTGRSRASSVQRIRAMHLTARSRRRTAISQSPLATRSCGWPSARW
;
A
#
# COMPACT_ATOMS: atom_id res chain seq x y z
N MET A 1 -18.11 -23.39 6.16
CA MET A 1 -16.63 -23.33 6.25
C MET A 1 -16.31 -22.75 7.60
N ASP A 2 -15.64 -23.52 8.44
CA ASP A 2 -15.27 -23.08 9.78
C ASP A 2 -14.19 -22.00 9.67
N ARG A 3 -14.36 -20.85 10.32
CA ARG A 3 -13.37 -19.77 10.26
C ARG A 3 -12.20 -20.20 11.16
N PRO A 4 -10.94 -20.20 10.68
CA PRO A 4 -9.82 -20.60 11.52
C PRO A 4 -9.83 -19.83 12.83
N THR A 5 -9.64 -20.55 13.94
CA THR A 5 -9.57 -19.94 15.26
C THR A 5 -8.32 -19.04 15.31
N ARG A 6 -8.37 -17.99 16.14
CA ARG A 6 -7.32 -16.96 16.18
C ARG A 6 -5.92 -17.53 16.53
N ASP A 7 -5.88 -18.75 17.07
CA ASP A 7 -4.68 -19.44 17.53
C ASP A 7 -3.90 -20.13 16.39
N ASP A 8 -4.55 -20.42 15.25
CA ASP A 8 -3.91 -21.03 14.07
C ASP A 8 -3.48 -20.01 12.99
N ALA A 9 -3.63 -18.71 13.28
CA ALA A 9 -3.35 -17.65 12.32
C ALA A 9 -1.82 -17.42 12.13
N PRO A 10 -1.35 -16.97 10.96
CA PRO A 10 0.08 -16.78 10.68
C PRO A 10 0.82 -15.87 11.69
N LEU A 11 0.13 -14.85 12.20
CA LEU A 11 0.63 -13.92 13.20
C LEU A 11 0.02 -14.13 14.60
N ALA A 12 -0.51 -15.32 14.89
CA ALA A 12 -0.93 -15.68 16.24
C ALA A 12 0.22 -15.43 17.26
N GLY A 13 -0.14 -14.86 18.40
CA GLY A 13 0.81 -14.48 19.46
C GLY A 13 1.62 -13.20 19.19
N VAL A 14 1.55 -12.60 18.00
CA VAL A 14 2.22 -11.31 17.72
C VAL A 14 1.40 -10.18 18.32
N LYS A 15 2.08 -9.29 19.05
CA LYS A 15 1.51 -8.04 19.56
C LYS A 15 2.07 -6.87 18.75
N VAL A 16 1.20 -5.98 18.31
CA VAL A 16 1.57 -4.79 17.53
C VAL A 16 1.00 -3.57 18.23
N VAL A 17 1.83 -2.54 18.36
CA VAL A 17 1.42 -1.24 18.89
C VAL A 17 1.54 -0.23 17.75
N GLU A 18 0.44 0.45 17.43
CA GLU A 18 0.35 1.32 16.26
C GLU A 18 0.01 2.76 16.65
N PHE A 19 0.98 3.65 16.44
CA PHE A 19 0.89 5.09 16.76
C PHE A 19 0.58 5.96 15.53
N CYS A 20 0.47 5.36 14.35
CA CYS A 20 0.33 6.11 13.11
C CYS A 20 -1.01 6.84 13.03
N SER A 21 -1.14 7.79 12.11
CA SER A 21 -2.42 8.46 11.86
C SER A 21 -2.76 8.39 10.38
N VAL A 22 -4.03 8.67 10.06
CA VAL A 22 -4.52 8.71 8.68
C VAL A 22 -4.56 7.30 8.05
N ALA A 23 -3.82 7.01 6.99
CA ALA A 23 -4.10 5.84 6.14
C ALA A 23 -2.97 4.82 6.09
N ALA A 24 -1.71 5.23 5.84
CA ALA A 24 -0.63 4.29 5.53
C ALA A 24 -0.32 3.32 6.69
N GLY A 25 -0.09 3.86 7.89
CA GLY A 25 0.17 3.07 9.09
C GLY A 25 -1.05 2.28 9.57
N PRO A 26 -2.25 2.88 9.64
CA PRO A 26 -3.47 2.13 9.94
C PRO A 26 -3.74 0.97 8.99
N PHE A 27 -3.53 1.16 7.68
CA PHE A 27 -3.64 0.09 6.68
C PHE A 27 -2.58 -1.01 6.90
N CYS A 28 -1.34 -0.62 7.20
CA CYS A 28 -0.27 -1.56 7.53
C CYS A 28 -0.65 -2.46 8.71
N SER A 29 -1.03 -1.87 9.84
CA SER A 29 -1.37 -2.62 11.04
C SER A 29 -2.67 -3.40 10.89
N MET A 30 -3.63 -2.92 10.09
CA MET A 30 -4.83 -3.67 9.73
C MET A 30 -4.48 -4.97 8.99
N LEU A 31 -3.55 -4.94 8.03
CA LEU A 31 -3.11 -6.17 7.34
C LEU A 31 -2.48 -7.17 8.32
N LEU A 32 -1.75 -6.70 9.33
CA LEU A 32 -1.20 -7.56 10.39
C LEU A 32 -2.32 -8.15 11.27
N ALA A 33 -3.33 -7.35 11.63
CA ALA A 33 -4.50 -7.82 12.38
C ALA A 33 -5.29 -8.89 11.59
N ASP A 34 -5.51 -8.67 10.30
CA ASP A 34 -6.20 -9.61 9.41
C ASP A 34 -5.42 -10.94 9.29
N MET A 35 -4.10 -10.93 9.50
CA MET A 35 -3.25 -12.13 9.60
C MET A 35 -3.15 -12.72 11.02
N GLY A 36 -3.91 -12.20 11.99
CA GLY A 36 -4.03 -12.76 13.34
C GLY A 36 -3.25 -12.04 14.43
N ALA A 37 -2.54 -10.95 14.13
CA ALA A 37 -1.86 -10.17 15.17
C ALA A 37 -2.85 -9.50 16.13
N ASP A 38 -2.45 -9.35 17.39
CA ASP A 38 -3.14 -8.52 18.37
C ASP A 38 -2.64 -7.08 18.23
N VAL A 39 -3.42 -6.26 17.52
CA VAL A 39 -3.06 -4.87 17.22
C VAL A 39 -3.73 -3.91 18.20
N ILE A 40 -2.89 -3.09 18.81
CA ILE A 40 -3.27 -2.00 19.70
C ILE A 40 -3.02 -0.68 18.98
N LYS A 41 -4.08 0.05 18.65
CA LYS A 41 -4.06 1.43 18.17
C LYS A 41 -3.85 2.37 19.36
N VAL A 42 -2.76 3.14 19.34
CA VAL A 42 -2.54 4.25 20.27
C VAL A 42 -2.94 5.54 19.56
N GLU A 43 -3.65 6.41 20.28
CA GLU A 43 -4.19 7.66 19.73
C GLU A 43 -3.87 8.84 20.64
N PRO A 44 -3.77 10.06 20.06
CA PRO A 44 -3.80 11.29 20.84
C PRO A 44 -5.08 11.39 21.68
N HIS A 45 -5.09 12.26 22.70
CA HIS A 45 -6.27 12.48 23.54
C HIS A 45 -7.49 12.92 22.71
N GLU A 46 -7.26 13.66 21.63
CA GLU A 46 -8.28 14.14 20.72
C GLU A 46 -8.80 13.05 19.75
N GLY A 47 -8.13 11.89 19.69
CA GLY A 47 -8.38 10.81 18.75
C GLY A 47 -7.70 11.00 17.38
N ASP A 48 -7.61 9.92 16.61
CA ASP A 48 -7.09 9.95 15.24
C ASP A 48 -7.92 10.89 14.34
N ALA A 49 -7.25 11.75 13.57
CA ALA A 49 -7.88 12.68 12.64
C ALA A 49 -8.85 12.01 11.65
N LEU A 50 -8.60 10.75 11.28
CA LEU A 50 -9.46 10.01 10.35
C LEU A 50 -10.85 9.70 10.95
N ARG A 51 -11.03 9.78 12.28
CA ARG A 51 -12.32 9.57 12.94
C ARG A 51 -13.41 10.55 12.51
N GLN A 52 -13.02 11.75 12.05
CA GLN A 52 -13.95 12.79 11.60
C GLN A 52 -14.05 12.88 10.07
N TRP A 53 -13.32 12.04 9.33
CA TRP A 53 -13.28 12.14 7.87
C TRP A 53 -14.48 11.49 7.20
N PRO A 54 -15.23 12.22 6.35
CA PRO A 54 -16.40 11.68 5.67
C PRO A 54 -16.03 10.60 4.63
N PRO A 55 -16.91 9.61 4.37
CA PRO A 55 -18.32 9.60 4.79
C PRO A 55 -18.51 9.21 6.26
N LEU A 56 -19.46 9.88 6.91
CA LEU A 56 -19.88 9.61 8.28
C LEU A 56 -21.22 8.87 8.26
N THR A 57 -21.26 7.67 8.83
CA THR A 57 -22.48 6.88 9.02
C THR A 57 -22.71 6.74 10.52
N GLU A 58 -23.89 7.14 11.00
CA GLU A 58 -24.23 7.08 12.45
C GLU A 58 -23.20 7.77 13.36
N GLY A 59 -22.53 8.82 12.86
CA GLY A 59 -21.50 9.55 13.61
C GLY A 59 -20.10 8.91 13.57
N TYR A 60 -19.92 7.81 12.83
CA TYR A 60 -18.63 7.14 12.65
C TYR A 60 -18.09 7.33 11.22
N SER A 61 -16.79 7.64 11.12
CA SER A 61 -16.07 7.67 9.84
C SER A 61 -15.89 6.26 9.28
N GLU A 62 -16.45 6.03 8.09
CA GLU A 62 -16.25 4.78 7.36
C GLU A 62 -14.81 4.61 6.89
N ASN A 63 -14.08 5.70 6.66
CA ASN A 63 -12.65 5.65 6.37
C ASN A 63 -11.87 5.13 7.58
N PHE A 64 -12.23 5.61 8.78
CA PHE A 64 -11.64 5.14 10.01
C PHE A 64 -11.99 3.68 10.25
N ALA A 65 -13.28 3.31 10.15
CA ALA A 65 -13.74 1.95 10.37
C ALA A 65 -13.10 0.96 9.40
N SER A 66 -13.04 1.29 8.11
CA SER A 66 -12.45 0.43 7.08
C SER A 66 -10.95 0.20 7.29
N SER A 67 -10.21 1.18 7.83
CA SER A 67 -8.76 1.10 8.05
C SER A 67 -8.34 0.69 9.47
N ASN A 68 -9.28 0.66 10.44
CA ASN A 68 -8.99 0.41 11.86
C ASN A 68 -9.85 -0.69 12.51
N ARG A 69 -10.63 -1.44 11.73
CA ARG A 69 -11.36 -2.62 12.25
C ARG A 69 -10.40 -3.60 12.95
N ASN A 70 -10.92 -4.28 13.98
CA ASN A 70 -10.22 -5.30 14.79
C ASN A 70 -9.10 -4.81 15.73
N LYS A 71 -8.96 -3.51 16.01
CA LYS A 71 -7.92 -2.95 16.90
C LYS A 71 -8.44 -2.62 18.31
N ARG A 72 -7.57 -2.66 19.34
CA ARG A 72 -7.81 -2.20 20.75
C ARG A 72 -6.89 -1.01 21.09
N SER A 73 -6.99 -0.32 22.24
CA SER A 73 -6.12 0.83 22.57
C SER A 73 -5.57 0.79 24.01
N ILE A 74 -4.24 0.95 24.21
CA ILE A 74 -3.50 0.99 25.51
C ILE A 74 -2.10 1.68 25.38
N VAL A 75 -1.31 1.77 26.47
CA VAL A 75 0.06 2.37 26.57
C VAL A 75 1.15 1.30 26.84
N LEU A 76 2.42 1.51 26.41
CA LEU A 76 3.53 0.54 26.58
C LEU A 76 4.93 1.16 26.88
N ASP A 77 5.77 0.37 27.55
CA ASP A 77 7.23 0.55 27.78
C ASP A 77 8.10 -0.32 26.84
N GLU A 78 9.38 0.04 26.66
CA GLU A 78 10.34 -0.50 25.66
C GLU A 78 10.83 -1.95 25.86
N ARG A 79 11.26 -2.62 24.76
CA ARG A 79 11.83 -3.98 24.76
C ARG A 79 12.94 -4.22 23.70
N PRO A 80 13.91 -5.12 23.96
CA PRO A 80 15.05 -5.40 23.07
C PRO A 80 14.77 -6.32 21.86
N ASP A 81 13.65 -7.05 21.82
CA ASP A 81 13.22 -7.89 20.69
C ASP A 81 12.30 -7.14 19.70
N LEU A 82 12.17 -5.83 19.88
CA LEU A 82 11.23 -5.00 19.16
C LEU A 82 11.56 -4.88 17.66
N VAL A 83 10.57 -5.17 16.82
CA VAL A 83 10.53 -4.69 15.44
C VAL A 83 9.86 -3.32 15.44
N TYR A 84 10.62 -2.28 15.12
CA TYR A 84 10.13 -0.91 15.02
C TYR A 84 10.00 -0.54 13.54
N CYS A 85 8.83 -0.06 13.13
CA CYS A 85 8.57 0.34 11.74
C CYS A 85 8.13 1.79 11.70
N SER A 86 8.89 2.61 10.96
CA SER A 86 8.50 3.98 10.65
C SER A 86 7.97 4.05 9.22
N ILE A 87 6.82 4.69 9.05
CA ILE A 87 6.29 5.07 7.74
C ILE A 87 6.33 6.59 7.66
N SER A 88 7.05 7.12 6.68
CA SER A 88 7.26 8.56 6.53
C SER A 88 7.24 8.99 5.06
N ALA A 89 7.09 10.28 4.80
CA ALA A 89 6.98 10.81 3.45
C ALA A 89 8.18 10.44 2.57
N PHE A 90 9.40 10.76 3.03
CA PHE A 90 10.64 10.60 2.25
C PHE A 90 11.66 9.66 2.90
N GLY A 91 11.34 9.05 4.04
CA GLY A 91 12.24 8.20 4.80
C GLY A 91 12.84 8.92 6.00
N GLN A 92 13.50 8.17 6.88
CA GLN A 92 14.16 8.67 8.09
C GLN A 92 15.57 9.20 7.82
N THR A 93 16.06 9.11 6.59
CA THR A 93 17.41 9.53 6.18
C THR A 93 17.42 10.27 4.85
N GLY A 94 18.51 10.98 4.55
CA GLY A 94 18.68 11.73 3.32
C GLY A 94 18.17 13.17 3.38
N PRO A 95 18.32 13.93 2.29
CA PRO A 95 18.15 15.39 2.28
C PRO A 95 16.70 15.86 2.50
N ARG A 96 15.72 14.97 2.30
CA ARG A 96 14.28 15.27 2.44
C ARG A 96 13.66 14.63 3.69
N ALA A 97 14.46 14.02 4.58
CA ALA A 97 13.97 13.25 5.73
C ALA A 97 13.11 14.07 6.71
N THR A 98 13.33 15.39 6.76
CA THR A 98 12.59 16.31 7.64
C THR A 98 11.35 16.90 6.98
N GLU A 99 11.10 16.59 5.69
CA GLU A 99 9.94 17.10 4.98
C GLU A 99 8.68 16.28 5.31
N GLY A 100 7.60 16.98 5.63
CA GLY A 100 6.27 16.39 5.70
C GLY A 100 5.70 16.07 4.31
N GLY A 101 4.78 15.12 4.24
CA GLY A 101 4.11 14.77 3.00
C GLY A 101 2.82 14.02 3.25
N PHE A 102 1.87 14.25 2.34
CA PHE A 102 0.60 13.52 2.29
C PHE A 102 0.52 12.79 0.96
N ASN A 103 -0.40 11.84 0.84
CA ASN A 103 -0.56 11.07 -0.40
C ASN A 103 -0.58 11.94 -1.68
N LEU A 104 -1.25 13.11 -1.67
CA LEU A 104 -1.24 13.99 -2.85
C LEU A 104 0.16 14.51 -3.20
N THR A 105 0.92 15.02 -2.21
CA THR A 105 2.25 15.57 -2.46
C THR A 105 3.23 14.47 -2.86
N ILE A 106 3.07 13.26 -2.32
CA ILE A 106 3.89 12.10 -2.71
C ILE A 106 3.56 11.63 -4.13
N GLN A 107 2.28 11.56 -4.53
CA GLN A 107 1.90 11.24 -5.91
C GLN A 107 2.42 12.29 -6.91
N ALA A 108 2.44 13.56 -6.53
CA ALA A 108 3.00 14.62 -7.35
C ALA A 108 4.54 14.47 -7.44
N ALA A 109 5.22 14.34 -6.30
CA ALA A 109 6.66 14.27 -6.24
C ALA A 109 7.23 13.03 -6.94
N SER A 110 6.54 11.87 -6.86
CA SER A 110 6.96 10.63 -7.52
C SER A 110 6.75 10.64 -9.03
N GLY A 111 6.08 11.66 -9.57
CA GLY A 111 5.71 11.72 -10.98
C GLY A 111 4.50 10.85 -11.34
N LEU A 112 3.86 10.16 -10.38
CA LEU A 112 2.70 9.31 -10.65
C LEU A 112 1.52 10.09 -11.26
N MET A 113 1.33 11.35 -10.84
CA MET A 113 0.31 12.22 -11.42
C MET A 113 0.56 12.55 -12.89
N SER A 114 1.82 12.60 -13.33
CA SER A 114 2.16 12.94 -14.72
C SER A 114 1.67 11.88 -15.71
N VAL A 115 1.57 10.62 -15.27
CA VAL A 115 1.15 9.48 -16.08
C VAL A 115 -0.32 9.11 -15.88
N THR A 116 -1.02 9.82 -15.00
CA THR A 116 -2.42 9.57 -14.64
C THR A 116 -3.32 10.66 -15.22
N GLY A 117 -4.32 10.28 -16.01
CA GLY A 117 -5.25 11.20 -16.67
C GLY A 117 -5.29 11.03 -18.19
N GLU A 118 -5.88 11.99 -18.88
CA GLU A 118 -6.00 11.98 -20.34
C GLU A 118 -4.71 12.49 -21.02
N PRO A 119 -4.31 11.92 -22.18
CA PRO A 119 -3.18 12.42 -22.96
C PRO A 119 -3.25 13.92 -23.23
N GLY A 120 -2.20 14.66 -22.87
CA GLY A 120 -2.14 16.12 -23.02
C GLY A 120 -3.01 16.93 -22.04
N GLY A 121 -3.72 16.27 -21.13
CA GLY A 121 -4.43 16.90 -20.02
C GLY A 121 -3.50 17.28 -18.86
N ALA A 122 -4.04 17.99 -17.88
CA ALA A 122 -3.33 18.28 -16.64
C ALA A 122 -3.04 16.99 -15.85
N PRO A 123 -1.93 16.92 -15.08
CA PRO A 123 -1.64 15.79 -14.19
C PRO A 123 -2.79 15.56 -13.20
N VAL A 124 -3.23 14.30 -13.06
CA VAL A 124 -4.36 13.94 -12.20
C VAL A 124 -3.90 13.01 -11.09
N LYS A 125 -4.40 13.22 -9.87
CA LYS A 125 -4.17 12.26 -8.78
C LYS A 125 -4.96 10.97 -8.99
N CYS A 126 -4.49 9.87 -8.46
CA CYS A 126 -5.30 8.66 -8.36
C CYS A 126 -6.58 8.91 -7.52
N GLY A 127 -7.66 8.21 -7.87
CA GLY A 127 -8.94 8.31 -7.16
C GLY A 127 -8.86 7.80 -5.71
N VAL A 128 -7.90 6.94 -5.43
CA VAL A 128 -7.61 6.35 -4.11
C VAL A 128 -6.25 6.86 -3.58
N PRO A 129 -6.00 6.79 -2.26
CA PRO A 129 -4.72 7.18 -1.67
C PRO A 129 -3.63 6.13 -1.92
N VAL A 130 -3.22 6.01 -3.19
CA VAL A 130 -2.34 4.94 -3.66
C VAL A 130 -0.97 4.95 -2.98
N ALA A 131 -0.42 6.11 -2.63
CA ALA A 131 0.85 6.20 -1.94
C ALA A 131 0.74 5.64 -0.52
N ASP A 132 -0.35 5.98 0.19
CA ASP A 132 -0.59 5.47 1.55
C ASP A 132 -0.75 3.95 1.56
N PHE A 133 -1.59 3.42 0.65
CA PHE A 133 -1.86 1.99 0.61
C PHE A 133 -0.67 1.16 0.09
N ALA A 134 0.11 1.69 -0.85
CA ALA A 134 1.36 1.05 -1.26
C ALA A 134 2.32 0.96 -0.07
N SER A 135 2.53 2.07 0.64
CA SER A 135 3.40 2.09 1.83
C SER A 135 2.92 1.16 2.93
N GLY A 136 1.61 1.12 3.21
CA GLY A 136 1.09 0.22 4.23
C GLY A 136 1.29 -1.25 3.85
N LEU A 137 1.15 -1.60 2.57
CA LEU A 137 1.42 -2.96 2.06
C LEU A 137 2.91 -3.32 2.18
N TYR A 138 3.80 -2.44 1.72
CA TYR A 138 5.25 -2.63 1.87
C TYR A 138 5.64 -2.77 3.34
N GLY A 139 5.11 -1.92 4.21
CA GLY A 139 5.37 -1.98 5.66
C GLY A 139 4.91 -3.29 6.27
N ALA A 140 3.70 -3.76 5.94
CA ALA A 140 3.18 -5.03 6.47
C ALA A 140 4.04 -6.22 6.01
N LEU A 141 4.44 -6.24 4.73
CA LEU A 141 5.33 -7.26 4.17
C LEU A 141 6.72 -7.26 4.85
N SER A 142 7.31 -6.07 5.02
CA SER A 142 8.61 -5.90 5.66
C SER A 142 8.57 -6.34 7.14
N ILE A 143 7.52 -5.96 7.87
CA ILE A 143 7.32 -6.39 9.26
C ILE A 143 7.20 -7.91 9.34
N ALA A 144 6.34 -8.52 8.51
CA ALA A 144 6.16 -9.97 8.51
C ALA A 144 7.46 -10.72 8.21
N THR A 145 8.27 -10.20 7.28
CA THR A 145 9.56 -10.80 6.92
C THR A 145 10.60 -10.65 8.03
N LEU A 146 10.68 -9.49 8.68
CA LEU A 146 11.59 -9.28 9.81
C LEU A 146 11.17 -10.09 11.04
N LEU A 147 9.86 -10.22 11.30
CA LEU A 147 9.32 -11.09 12.34
C LEU A 147 9.64 -12.56 12.06
N ALA A 148 9.54 -13.01 10.81
CA ALA A 148 9.90 -14.38 10.44
C ALA A 148 11.38 -14.68 10.76
N ARG A 149 12.29 -13.73 10.44
CA ARG A 149 13.70 -13.82 10.83
C ARG A 149 13.90 -13.79 12.34
N ALA A 150 13.19 -12.90 13.05
CA ALA A 150 13.32 -12.77 14.50
C ALA A 150 12.89 -14.07 15.22
N ARG A 151 11.82 -14.72 14.73
CA ARG A 151 11.32 -15.99 15.26
C ARG A 151 12.31 -17.15 15.11
N THR A 152 13.25 -17.08 14.17
CA THR A 152 14.32 -18.09 14.02
C THR A 152 15.58 -17.74 14.80
N GLY A 153 15.50 -16.82 15.78
CA GLY A 153 16.63 -16.39 16.61
C GLY A 153 17.47 -15.27 16.01
N GLY A 154 17.04 -14.65 14.91
CA GLY A 154 17.66 -13.42 14.40
C GLY A 154 17.27 -12.19 15.23
N PRO A 155 18.02 -11.07 15.12
CA PRO A 155 17.63 -9.83 15.77
C PRO A 155 16.40 -9.21 15.10
N GLY A 156 15.64 -8.44 15.89
CA GLY A 156 14.70 -7.44 15.37
C GLY A 156 15.45 -6.27 14.72
N GLY A 157 14.78 -5.12 14.61
CA GLY A 157 15.39 -3.93 14.04
C GLY A 157 14.41 -2.87 13.61
N HIS A 158 14.97 -1.78 13.06
CA HIS A 158 14.22 -0.67 12.50
C HIS A 158 13.98 -0.86 11.01
N LEU A 159 12.72 -0.78 10.60
CA LEU A 159 12.29 -0.70 9.21
C LEU A 159 11.90 0.76 8.91
N ASP A 160 12.54 1.33 7.88
CA ASP A 160 12.21 2.65 7.34
C ASP A 160 11.45 2.48 6.01
N ILE A 161 10.18 2.88 5.99
CA ILE A 161 9.27 2.73 4.86
C ILE A 161 8.90 4.11 4.29
N PRO A 162 9.65 4.60 3.28
CA PRO A 162 9.37 5.89 2.66
C PRO A 162 8.20 5.80 1.68
N MET A 163 7.19 6.66 1.82
CA MET A 163 6.07 6.75 0.89
C MET A 163 6.50 7.06 -0.53
N PHE A 164 7.46 7.96 -0.67
CA PHE A 164 8.07 8.28 -1.95
C PHE A 164 8.70 7.03 -2.61
N GLY A 165 9.50 6.27 -1.87
CA GLY A 165 10.13 5.04 -2.36
C GLY A 165 9.13 3.96 -2.75
N CYS A 166 8.12 3.72 -1.92
CA CYS A 166 7.04 2.77 -2.23
C CYS A 166 6.27 3.18 -3.50
N THR A 167 5.99 4.47 -3.66
CA THR A 167 5.26 5.01 -4.81
C THR A 167 6.08 4.88 -6.10
N LEU A 168 7.39 5.10 -6.05
CA LEU A 168 8.29 4.82 -7.17
C LEU A 168 8.35 3.33 -7.50
N GLY A 169 8.35 2.47 -6.48
CA GLY A 169 8.33 1.01 -6.63
C GLY A 169 7.12 0.51 -7.42
N ILE A 170 5.92 1.01 -7.13
CA ILE A 170 4.71 0.64 -7.90
C ILE A 170 4.64 1.32 -9.27
N ALA A 171 5.41 2.39 -9.50
CA ALA A 171 5.56 3.08 -10.78
C ALA A 171 6.74 2.54 -11.62
N ALA A 172 7.26 1.35 -11.31
CA ALA A 172 8.49 0.80 -11.90
C ALA A 172 8.50 0.80 -13.43
N LEU A 173 7.35 0.57 -14.09
CA LEU A 173 7.28 0.57 -15.55
C LEU A 173 7.53 1.96 -16.14
N GLN A 174 6.97 3.00 -15.53
CA GLN A 174 7.13 4.38 -15.97
C GLN A 174 8.53 4.90 -15.64
N VAL A 175 9.05 4.53 -14.46
CA VAL A 175 10.42 4.82 -14.06
C VAL A 175 11.40 4.18 -15.04
N SER A 176 11.20 2.90 -15.38
CA SER A 176 12.02 2.17 -16.35
C SER A 176 11.97 2.79 -17.75
N GLU A 177 10.80 3.22 -18.21
CA GLU A 177 10.66 3.89 -19.51
C GLU A 177 11.42 5.22 -19.54
N PHE A 178 11.35 6.03 -18.47
CA PHE A 178 12.10 7.27 -18.38
C PHE A 178 13.61 7.02 -18.45
N PHE A 179 14.13 6.09 -17.64
CA PHE A 179 15.56 5.77 -17.66
C PHE A 179 16.02 5.13 -18.97
N GLY A 180 15.16 4.36 -19.64
CA GLY A 180 15.49 3.70 -20.91
C GLY A 180 15.42 4.62 -22.13
N THR A 181 14.63 5.71 -22.08
CA THR A 181 14.37 6.56 -23.26
C THR A 181 14.73 8.03 -23.08
N GLY A 182 14.98 8.48 -21.84
CA GLY A 182 15.14 9.88 -21.47
C GLY A 182 13.85 10.71 -21.57
N ARG A 183 12.69 10.08 -21.86
CA ARG A 183 11.41 10.77 -22.07
C ARG A 183 10.50 10.57 -20.87
N SER A 184 10.04 11.68 -20.29
CA SER A 184 8.93 11.68 -19.34
C SER A 184 7.62 11.70 -20.14
N ARG A 185 6.77 10.69 -19.95
CA ARG A 185 5.45 10.67 -20.58
C ARG A 185 4.44 11.46 -19.73
N ALA A 186 3.77 12.42 -20.35
CA ALA A 186 2.45 12.84 -19.90
C ALA A 186 1.45 11.76 -20.37
N SER A 187 0.69 11.21 -19.42
CA SER A 187 -0.49 10.35 -19.60
C SER A 187 -0.55 9.56 -20.91
N SER A 188 -0.15 8.29 -20.86
CA SER A 188 -0.39 7.34 -21.94
C SER A 188 -1.42 6.32 -21.49
N VAL A 189 -2.55 6.22 -22.20
CA VAL A 189 -3.26 4.94 -22.31
C VAL A 189 -2.19 3.95 -22.72
N GLN A 190 -1.83 3.03 -21.83
CA GLN A 190 -0.82 2.03 -22.10
C GLN A 190 -1.31 1.27 -23.35
N ARG A 191 -0.68 1.52 -24.51
CA ARG A 191 -0.85 0.66 -25.68
C ARG A 191 -0.09 -0.64 -25.42
N ILE A 192 -0.44 -1.33 -24.33
CA ILE A 192 -0.34 -2.77 -24.32
C ILE A 192 -1.16 -3.18 -25.54
N ARG A 193 -0.61 -4.00 -26.44
CA ARG A 193 -1.37 -4.62 -27.54
C ARG A 193 -2.39 -5.64 -26.99
N ALA A 194 -3.20 -5.23 -26.02
CA ALA A 194 -4.44 -5.85 -25.60
C ALA A 194 -5.54 -4.87 -26.00
N MET A 195 -6.26 -5.26 -27.05
CA MET A 195 -7.35 -4.56 -27.72
C MET A 195 -8.44 -4.13 -26.71
N HIS A 196 -8.33 -2.93 -26.12
CA HIS A 196 -9.41 -2.30 -25.36
C HIS A 196 -9.46 -0.81 -25.68
N LEU A 197 -10.36 -0.42 -26.59
CA LEU A 197 -10.87 0.93 -26.70
C LEU A 197 -11.93 1.13 -25.60
N THR A 198 -11.78 2.15 -24.77
CA THR A 198 -12.90 2.69 -23.99
C THR A 198 -13.82 3.47 -24.94
N ALA A 199 -14.94 2.85 -25.35
CA ALA A 199 -16.00 3.54 -26.07
C ALA A 199 -16.93 4.27 -25.08
N ARG A 200 -17.26 5.53 -25.38
CA ARG A 200 -18.15 6.38 -24.57
C ARG A 200 -19.61 6.03 -24.90
N SER A 201 -20.26 5.24 -24.06
CA SER A 201 -21.71 5.02 -24.05
C SER A 201 -22.32 5.58 -22.76
N ARG A 202 -23.53 6.15 -22.85
CA ARG A 202 -24.26 6.79 -21.72
C ARG A 202 -24.61 5.85 -20.56
N ARG A 203 -24.26 4.56 -20.61
CA ARG A 203 -24.35 3.64 -19.48
C ARG A 203 -23.07 2.80 -19.42
N ARG A 204 -22.36 2.90 -18.30
CA ARG A 204 -21.09 2.19 -18.05
C ARG A 204 -21.37 0.70 -17.84
N THR A 205 -20.95 -0.13 -18.78
CA THR A 205 -20.79 -1.57 -18.55
C THR A 205 -19.45 -1.99 -19.15
N ALA A 206 -18.56 -2.53 -18.32
CA ALA A 206 -17.38 -3.25 -18.78
C ALA A 206 -17.68 -4.75 -18.64
N ILE A 207 -17.53 -5.50 -19.72
CA ILE A 207 -17.59 -6.96 -19.73
C ILE A 207 -16.22 -7.44 -20.21
N SER A 208 -15.55 -8.29 -19.43
CA SER A 208 -14.35 -9.00 -19.88
C SER A 208 -14.57 -10.51 -19.77
N GLN A 209 -14.72 -11.17 -20.92
CA GLN A 209 -14.30 -12.56 -21.11
C GLN A 209 -13.70 -12.69 -22.52
N SER A 210 -12.54 -13.34 -22.65
CA SER A 210 -11.97 -13.72 -23.94
C SER A 210 -11.68 -15.23 -23.97
N PRO A 211 -12.28 -16.02 -24.88
CA PRO A 211 -12.05 -17.45 -25.03
C PRO A 211 -10.87 -17.81 -25.95
N LEU A 212 -9.83 -16.96 -26.03
CA LEU A 212 -8.69 -17.14 -26.94
C LEU A 212 -7.43 -17.56 -26.18
N ALA A 213 -7.48 -18.74 -25.57
CA ALA A 213 -6.31 -19.43 -25.01
C ALA A 213 -6.20 -20.87 -25.55
N THR A 214 -6.50 -21.07 -26.83
CA THR A 214 -6.26 -22.34 -27.53
C THR A 214 -5.88 -22.08 -28.98
N ARG A 215 -4.63 -21.67 -29.22
CA ARG A 215 -3.79 -22.10 -30.36
C ARG A 215 -2.47 -21.30 -30.38
N SER A 216 -1.41 -22.03 -30.69
CA SER A 216 -0.02 -21.61 -30.99
C SER A 216 0.86 -21.08 -29.84
N CYS A 217 1.28 -21.98 -28.95
CA CYS A 217 2.66 -21.99 -28.47
C CYS A 217 3.32 -23.29 -28.98
N GLY A 218 4.02 -23.20 -30.11
CA GLY A 218 4.90 -24.28 -30.57
C GLY A 218 6.20 -24.23 -29.77
N TRP A 219 6.38 -25.20 -28.88
CA TRP A 219 7.67 -25.46 -28.23
C TRP A 219 8.58 -26.25 -29.19
N PRO A 220 9.86 -25.88 -29.37
CA PRO A 220 10.81 -26.74 -30.07
C PRO A 220 11.13 -27.96 -29.20
N SER A 221 10.92 -29.14 -29.76
CA SER A 221 11.32 -30.42 -29.17
C SER A 221 12.85 -30.52 -29.04
N ALA A 222 13.36 -30.57 -27.82
CA ALA A 222 14.68 -31.14 -27.54
C ALA A 222 14.48 -32.56 -26.98
N ARG A 223 15.17 -33.51 -27.59
CA ARG A 223 15.12 -34.95 -27.32
C ARG A 223 15.99 -35.25 -26.09
N TRP A 224 15.44 -36.09 -25.20
CA TRP A 224 16.02 -36.89 -24.11
C TRP A 224 17.25 -36.33 -23.38
#